data_AF-A0A2U3QS68-F1
#
_entry.id   AF-A0A2U3QS68-F1
#
_cell.length_a   1.000
_cell.length_b   1.000
_cell.length_c   1.000
_cell.angle_alpha   90.00
_cell.angle_beta   90.00
_cell.angle_gamma   90.00
#
_symmetry.space_group_name_H-M   'P 1'
#
loop_
_entity.id
_entity.type
_entity.pdbx_description
1 polymer ?
#
loop_
_entity_poly.entity_id
_entity_poly.type
_entity_poly.pdbx_seq_one_letter_code
_entity_poly.pdbx_strand_id
1 'polypeptide(L)'
;MNSDIVVIETDHLRYVPELLAVIVQIMIVHINQTMVKGDRSRPFLIMIDEAWKLLAGKRSGEFIEEAGRIARKYNGSIALATQQLTDYFRQEGSASEKAFENSSHKIILKQNSESFKAMRAKPKLAGFVDEDWKLNLLQSVHSNPPYYSEIAIYSPNVSGVVGRLMIDPFTLLLTSTNARDYQAIEDYMAKGMNVSETINYVILEDL
;
A
#
# COMPACT_ATOMS: atom_id res chain seq x y z
N MET A 1 13.50 17.99 -4.56
CA MET A 1 12.14 17.57 -4.96
C MET A 1 11.18 18.69 -4.66
N ASN A 2 10.64 19.39 -5.67
CA ASN A 2 9.80 20.58 -5.49
C ASN A 2 8.34 20.35 -5.90
N SER A 3 7.92 19.08 -5.93
CA SER A 3 6.58 18.64 -6.33
C SER A 3 5.86 18.06 -5.11
N ASP A 4 4.54 18.21 -5.06
CA ASP A 4 3.71 17.72 -3.94
C ASP A 4 3.55 16.19 -3.94
N ILE A 5 3.67 15.57 -5.11
CA ILE A 5 3.67 14.12 -5.31
C ILE A 5 4.92 13.76 -6.10
N VAL A 6 5.63 12.75 -5.60
CA VAL A 6 6.75 12.14 -6.32
C VAL A 6 6.54 10.64 -6.36
N VAL A 7 6.47 10.10 -7.57
CA VAL A 7 6.35 8.65 -7.81
C VAL A 7 7.67 8.16 -8.38
N ILE A 8 8.14 7.02 -7.87
CA ILE A 8 9.37 6.39 -8.32
C ILE A 8 9.02 4.95 -8.69
N GLU A 9 9.06 4.67 -9.99
CA GLU A 9 8.85 3.32 -10.48
C GLU A 9 10.12 2.49 -10.27
N THR A 10 9.95 1.33 -9.65
CA THR A 10 11.07 0.45 -9.28
C THR A 10 10.98 -0.92 -9.96
N ASP A 11 10.11 -1.07 -10.96
CA ASP A 11 9.86 -2.33 -11.65
C ASP A 11 11.10 -2.95 -12.27
N HIS A 12 11.89 -2.15 -12.96
CA HIS A 12 13.16 -2.59 -13.54
C HIS A 12 14.22 -2.93 -12.47
N LEU A 13 14.09 -2.39 -11.26
CA LEU A 13 15.02 -2.63 -10.15
C LEU A 13 14.66 -3.89 -9.34
N ARG A 14 13.49 -4.51 -9.58
CA ARG A 14 13.07 -5.74 -8.89
C ARG A 14 14.05 -6.90 -9.11
N TYR A 15 14.80 -6.89 -10.22
CA TYR A 15 15.80 -7.91 -10.56
C TYR A 15 17.13 -7.73 -9.81
N VAL A 16 17.34 -6.58 -9.15
CA VAL A 16 18.57 -6.26 -8.39
C VAL A 16 18.18 -5.76 -6.99
N PRO A 17 17.77 -6.66 -6.08
CA PRO A 17 17.17 -6.29 -4.79
C PRO A 17 18.10 -5.49 -3.88
N GLU A 18 19.41 -5.70 -3.96
CA GLU A 18 20.40 -4.92 -3.20
C GLU A 18 20.42 -3.46 -3.65
N LEU A 19 20.34 -3.20 -4.96
CA LEU A 19 20.30 -1.85 -5.50
C LEU A 19 18.99 -1.15 -5.13
N LEU A 20 17.86 -1.88 -5.20
CA LEU A 20 16.56 -1.36 -4.76
C LEU A 20 16.62 -0.89 -3.29
N ALA A 21 17.23 -1.68 -2.41
CA ALA A 21 17.37 -1.33 -1.00
C ALA A 21 18.20 -0.05 -0.81
N VAL A 22 19.32 0.09 -1.53
CA VAL A 22 20.16 1.29 -1.49
C VAL A 22 19.41 2.52 -2.00
N ILE A 23 18.69 2.41 -3.12
CA ILE A 23 17.92 3.51 -3.70
C ILE A 23 16.86 3.97 -2.70
N VAL A 24 16.04 3.05 -2.18
CA VAL A 24 15.00 3.40 -1.20
C VAL A 24 15.59 4.05 0.04
N GLN A 25 16.75 3.57 0.51
CA GLN A 25 17.45 4.17 1.64
C GLN A 25 17.88 5.62 1.36
N ILE A 26 18.51 5.87 0.20
CA ILE A 26 18.91 7.22 -0.23
C ILE A 26 17.69 8.14 -0.34
N MET A 27 16.58 7.63 -0.89
CA MET A 27 15.34 8.38 -1.04
C MET A 27 14.75 8.80 0.30
N ILE A 28 14.63 7.87 1.25
CA ILE A 28 14.14 8.16 2.60
C ILE A 28 15.05 9.17 3.30
N VAL A 29 16.38 9.04 3.17
CA VAL A 29 17.33 10.04 3.71
C VAL A 29 17.08 11.41 3.09
N HIS A 30 16.91 11.49 1.77
CA HIS A 30 16.66 12.75 1.08
C HIS A 30 15.35 13.39 1.52
N ILE A 31 14.25 12.61 1.57
CA ILE A 31 12.94 13.07 2.05
C ILE A 31 13.06 13.57 3.48
N ASN A 32 13.66 12.78 4.38
CA ASN A 32 13.86 13.19 5.77
C ASN A 32 14.69 14.48 5.86
N GLN A 33 15.77 14.62 5.10
CA GLN A 33 16.58 15.85 5.11
C GLN A 33 15.81 17.07 4.59
N THR A 34 15.02 16.91 3.52
CA THR A 34 14.17 17.98 2.97
C THR A 34 13.11 18.38 3.98
N MET A 35 12.45 17.42 4.63
CA MET A 35 11.37 17.69 5.59
C MET A 35 11.89 18.20 6.94
N VAL A 36 13.05 17.72 7.41
CA VAL A 36 13.72 18.23 8.62
C VAL A 36 14.14 19.69 8.47
N LYS A 37 14.60 20.06 7.27
CA LYS A 37 15.01 21.44 6.93
C LYS A 37 13.83 22.33 6.49
N GLY A 38 12.69 21.73 6.15
CA GLY A 38 11.49 22.41 5.70
C GLY A 38 10.57 22.85 6.84
N ASP A 39 9.40 23.36 6.47
CA ASP A 39 8.35 23.73 7.42
C ASP A 39 7.67 22.49 8.00
N ARG A 40 7.69 22.36 9.34
CA ARG A 40 7.05 21.27 10.08
C ARG A 40 5.51 21.33 10.06
N SER A 41 4.93 22.44 9.62
CA SER A 41 3.48 22.59 9.47
C SER A 41 2.91 21.68 8.37
N ARG A 42 3.75 21.30 7.39
CA ARG A 42 3.33 20.53 6.23
C ARG A 42 3.50 19.02 6.47
N PRO A 43 2.41 18.24 6.54
CA PRO A 43 2.51 16.80 6.66
C PRO A 43 3.05 16.17 5.38
N PHE A 44 3.70 15.01 5.51
CA PHE A 44 4.15 14.21 4.38
C PHE A 44 3.90 12.72 4.60
N LEU A 45 3.78 11.98 3.51
CA LEU A 45 3.59 10.53 3.52
C LEU A 45 4.65 9.89 2.63
N ILE A 46 5.41 8.94 3.18
CA ILE A 46 6.24 8.03 2.39
C ILE A 46 5.46 6.74 2.23
N MET A 47 5.11 6.38 0.99
CA MET A 47 4.47 5.10 0.69
C MET A 47 5.47 4.18 0.01
N ILE A 48 5.59 2.95 0.51
CA ILE A 48 6.47 1.93 -0.04
C ILE A 48 5.60 0.72 -0.37
N ASP A 49 5.41 0.48 -1.66
CA ASP A 49 4.76 -0.72 -2.15
C ASP A 49 5.74 -1.91 -2.17
N GLU A 50 5.24 -3.12 -1.97
CA GLU A 50 6.02 -4.35 -1.86
C GLU A 50 7.19 -4.27 -0.86
N ALA A 51 6.96 -3.57 0.26
CA ALA A 51 8.00 -3.24 1.24
C ALA A 51 8.64 -4.48 1.91
N TRP A 52 8.02 -5.66 1.84
CA TRP A 52 8.53 -6.86 2.49
C TRP A 52 9.93 -7.25 1.99
N LYS A 53 10.27 -6.97 0.73
CA LYS A 53 11.62 -7.24 0.18
C LYS A 53 12.69 -6.39 0.88
N LEU A 54 12.35 -5.13 1.15
CA LEU A 54 13.23 -4.20 1.86
C LEU A 54 13.34 -4.55 3.33
N LEU A 55 12.26 -5.03 3.94
CA LEU A 55 12.22 -5.39 5.36
C LEU A 55 12.85 -6.76 5.67
N ALA A 56 13.06 -7.61 4.66
CA ALA A 56 13.70 -8.91 4.81
C ALA A 56 15.21 -8.80 5.14
N GLY A 57 15.87 -7.71 4.73
CA GLY A 57 17.25 -7.44 5.10
C GLY A 57 17.34 -6.78 6.48
N LYS A 58 18.08 -7.37 7.43
CA LYS A 58 18.21 -6.85 8.82
C LYS A 58 18.55 -5.35 8.87
N ARG A 59 19.55 -4.91 8.09
CA ARG A 59 20.00 -3.50 8.04
C ARG A 59 18.96 -2.57 7.44
N SER A 60 18.34 -2.97 6.34
CA SER A 60 17.30 -2.20 5.64
C SER A 60 16.03 -2.08 6.48
N GLY A 61 15.72 -3.13 7.24
CA GLY A 61 14.64 -3.16 8.19
C GLY A 61 14.80 -2.17 9.36
N GLU A 62 15.95 -2.22 10.05
CA GLU A 62 16.27 -1.27 11.12
C GLU A 62 16.23 0.19 10.60
N PHE A 63 16.64 0.41 9.36
CA PHE A 63 16.57 1.72 8.72
C PHE A 63 15.14 2.22 8.51
N ILE A 64 14.21 1.36 8.06
CA ILE A 64 12.79 1.74 7.89
C ILE A 64 12.14 2.04 9.24
N GLU A 65 12.48 1.29 10.29
CA GLU A 65 11.99 1.57 11.65
C GLU A 65 12.43 2.96 12.12
N GLU A 66 13.72 3.29 11.95
CA GLU A 66 14.25 4.60 12.34
C GLU A 66 13.64 5.72 11.48
N ALA A 67 13.47 5.50 10.18
CA ALA A 67 12.79 6.44 9.30
C ALA A 67 11.35 6.72 9.75
N GLY A 68 10.62 5.70 10.22
CA GLY A 68 9.26 5.85 10.75
C GLY A 68 9.22 6.71 12.01
N ARG A 69 10.21 6.55 12.91
CA ARG A 69 10.35 7.38 14.11
C ARG A 69 10.65 8.83 13.77
N ILE A 70 11.54 9.06 12.80
CA ILE A 70 11.84 10.41 12.29
C ILE A 70 10.58 11.00 11.67
N ALA A 71 9.92 10.33 10.74
CA ALA A 71 8.71 10.83 10.08
C ALA A 71 7.67 11.30 11.10
N ARG A 72 7.37 10.49 12.13
CA ARG A 72 6.44 10.84 13.20
C ARG A 72 6.80 12.12 13.95
N LYS A 73 8.10 12.37 14.19
CA LYS A 73 8.59 13.59 14.86
C LYS A 73 8.39 14.86 14.01
N TYR A 74 8.32 14.72 12.70
CA TYR A 74 8.18 15.82 11.74
C TYR A 74 6.80 15.85 11.08
N ASN A 75 5.76 15.39 11.78
CA ASN A 75 4.37 15.37 11.29
C ASN A 75 4.17 14.57 9.99
N GLY A 76 5.01 13.56 9.77
CA GLY A 76 4.94 12.65 8.64
C GLY A 76 4.55 11.23 9.03
N SER A 77 4.26 10.42 8.01
CA SER A 77 3.93 9.00 8.16
C SER A 77 4.67 8.15 7.13
N ILE A 78 4.85 6.87 7.47
CA ILE A 78 5.30 5.84 6.53
C ILE A 78 4.15 4.84 6.38
N ALA A 79 3.73 4.61 5.14
CA ALA A 79 2.80 3.56 4.77
C ALA A 79 3.56 2.44 4.04
N LEU A 80 3.39 1.21 4.49
CA LEU A 80 3.93 0.03 3.86
C LEU A 80 2.77 -0.79 3.30
N ALA A 81 2.88 -1.25 2.06
CA ALA A 81 1.91 -2.14 1.44
C ALA A 81 2.57 -3.48 1.07
N THR A 82 1.83 -4.58 1.27
CA THR A 82 2.21 -5.93 0.84
C THR A 82 0.96 -6.66 0.32
N GLN A 83 1.15 -7.62 -0.57
CA GLN A 83 0.04 -8.44 -1.09
C GLN A 83 -0.53 -9.37 -0.02
N GLN A 84 0.33 -9.99 0.79
CA GLN A 84 -0.10 -10.93 1.82
C GLN A 84 0.27 -10.39 3.20
N LEU A 85 -0.69 -10.42 4.12
CA LEU A 85 -0.45 -10.02 5.51
C LEU A 85 0.65 -10.88 6.17
N THR A 86 0.73 -12.15 5.77
CA THR A 86 1.73 -13.11 6.24
C THR A 86 3.16 -12.71 5.90
N ASP A 87 3.37 -11.85 4.90
CA ASP A 87 4.70 -11.39 4.49
C ASP A 87 5.42 -10.61 5.57
N TYR A 88 4.69 -9.91 6.43
CA TYR A 88 5.27 -9.20 7.58
C TYR A 88 5.86 -10.13 8.63
N PHE A 89 5.49 -11.42 8.62
CA PHE A 89 5.78 -12.37 9.70
C PHE A 89 6.56 -13.61 9.21
N ARG A 90 7.30 -13.50 8.10
CA ARG A 90 8.08 -14.64 7.57
C ARG A 90 9.26 -15.01 8.46
N GLN A 91 9.80 -14.05 9.22
CA GLN A 91 10.91 -14.23 10.16
C GLN A 91 10.55 -13.57 11.49
N GLU A 92 10.77 -14.28 12.59
CA GLU A 92 10.49 -13.77 13.94
C GLU A 92 11.51 -12.69 14.34
N GLY A 93 11.03 -11.61 14.95
CA GLY A 93 11.80 -10.45 15.35
C GLY A 93 12.25 -9.57 14.18
N SER A 94 11.74 -9.81 12.97
CA SER A 94 12.13 -9.03 11.79
C SER A 94 11.65 -7.58 11.87
N ALA A 95 12.25 -6.72 11.07
CA ALA A 95 11.78 -5.34 10.97
C ALA A 95 10.40 -5.22 10.34
N SER A 96 10.01 -6.15 9.45
CA SER A 96 8.66 -6.18 8.90
C SER A 96 7.63 -6.41 10.00
N GLU A 97 7.90 -7.35 10.89
CA GLU A 97 7.04 -7.67 12.01
C GLU A 97 6.92 -6.48 12.97
N LYS A 98 8.06 -5.87 13.34
CA LYS A 98 8.07 -4.67 14.18
C LYS A 98 7.36 -3.49 13.52
N ALA A 99 7.53 -3.29 12.21
CA ALA A 99 6.84 -2.24 11.48
C ALA A 99 5.32 -2.45 11.51
N PHE A 100 4.87 -3.69 11.37
CA PHE A 100 3.46 -4.03 11.50
C PHE A 100 2.92 -3.76 12.92
N GLU A 101 3.66 -4.17 13.96
CA GLU A 101 3.27 -3.94 15.36
C GLU A 101 3.19 -2.45 15.70
N ASN A 102 4.17 -1.67 15.26
CA ASN A 102 4.24 -0.23 15.52
C ASN A 102 3.28 0.61 14.66
N SER A 103 2.69 0.03 13.63
CA SER A 103 1.71 0.71 12.77
C SER A 103 0.40 0.92 13.53
N SER A 104 0.06 2.18 13.81
CA SER A 104 -1.19 2.56 14.50
C SER A 104 -2.43 2.29 13.65
N HIS A 105 -2.30 2.36 12.32
CA HIS A 105 -3.37 2.12 11.37
C HIS A 105 -3.04 0.89 10.54
N LYS A 106 -4.04 0.03 10.32
CA LYS A 106 -3.95 -1.15 9.47
C LYS A 106 -5.18 -1.19 8.58
N ILE A 107 -4.94 -1.27 7.28
CA ILE A 107 -5.97 -1.36 6.24
C ILE A 107 -5.83 -2.74 5.63
N ILE A 108 -6.83 -3.60 5.83
CA ILE A 108 -6.82 -4.99 5.40
C ILE A 108 -7.86 -5.16 4.30
N LEU A 109 -7.40 -5.48 3.10
CA LEU A 109 -8.26 -5.84 1.97
C LEU A 109 -8.58 -7.33 2.02
N LYS A 110 -9.42 -7.81 1.09
CA LYS A 110 -9.79 -9.22 0.95
C LYS A 110 -8.58 -10.15 1.12
N GLN A 111 -8.71 -11.13 2.01
CA GLN A 111 -7.70 -12.16 2.27
C GLN A 111 -8.19 -13.53 1.78
N ASN A 112 -7.26 -14.45 1.52
CA ASN A 112 -7.60 -15.83 1.17
C ASN A 112 -7.78 -16.71 2.41
N SER A 113 -8.27 -17.94 2.21
CA SER A 113 -8.55 -18.88 3.31
C SER A 113 -7.29 -19.29 4.08
N GLU A 114 -6.16 -19.41 3.38
CA GLU A 114 -4.86 -19.73 3.97
C GLU A 114 -4.37 -18.62 4.90
N SER A 115 -4.60 -17.36 4.54
CA SER A 115 -4.23 -16.20 5.36
C SER A 115 -4.93 -16.25 6.73
N PHE A 116 -6.21 -16.60 6.79
CA PHE A 116 -6.94 -16.69 8.07
C PHE A 116 -6.40 -17.81 8.98
N LYS A 117 -6.05 -18.97 8.40
CA LYS A 117 -5.38 -20.05 9.14
C LYS A 117 -4.04 -19.58 9.70
N ALA A 118 -3.26 -18.86 8.88
CA ALA A 118 -1.98 -18.30 9.31
C ALA A 118 -2.13 -17.20 10.37
N MET A 119 -3.18 -16.38 10.31
CA MET A 119 -3.49 -15.38 11.34
C MET A 119 -3.78 -16.05 12.69
N ARG A 120 -4.58 -17.13 12.71
CA ARG A 120 -4.86 -17.89 13.93
C ARG A 120 -3.62 -18.55 14.52
N ALA A 121 -2.72 -19.04 13.68
CA ALA A 121 -1.49 -19.70 14.12
C ALA A 121 -0.43 -18.73 14.66
N LYS A 122 -0.55 -17.43 14.38
CA LYS A 122 0.43 -16.41 14.80
C LYS A 122 -0.13 -15.57 15.94
N PRO A 123 0.43 -15.63 17.16
CA PRO A 123 -0.10 -14.89 18.32
C PRO A 123 -0.33 -13.40 18.07
N LYS A 124 0.53 -12.77 17.27
CA LYS A 124 0.49 -11.34 16.92
C LYS A 124 -0.60 -10.96 15.91
N LEU A 125 -1.15 -11.95 15.20
CA LEU A 125 -2.28 -11.79 14.29
C LEU A 125 -3.57 -12.38 14.84
N ALA A 126 -3.49 -13.20 15.90
CA ALA A 126 -4.64 -13.84 16.52
C ALA A 126 -5.69 -12.81 16.93
N GLY A 127 -5.30 -11.62 17.39
CA GLY A 127 -6.25 -10.54 17.78
C GLY A 127 -7.19 -10.05 16.66
N PHE A 128 -6.90 -10.36 15.39
CA PHE A 128 -7.78 -10.08 14.26
C PHE A 128 -8.84 -11.16 14.03
N VAL A 129 -8.68 -12.35 14.61
CA VAL A 129 -9.44 -13.57 14.30
C VAL A 129 -9.72 -14.47 15.51
N ASP A 130 -9.49 -13.95 16.72
CA ASP A 130 -9.64 -14.62 18.02
C ASP A 130 -11.10 -14.79 18.42
N GLU A 131 -11.95 -13.86 17.99
CA GLU A 131 -13.39 -13.90 18.15
C GLU A 131 -14.09 -14.18 16.82
N ASP A 132 -15.15 -14.98 16.84
CA ASP A 132 -15.85 -15.41 15.62
C ASP A 132 -16.39 -14.23 14.81
N TRP A 133 -16.85 -13.16 15.46
CA TRP A 133 -17.32 -11.97 14.74
C TRP A 133 -16.19 -11.24 14.01
N LYS A 134 -14.96 -11.20 14.54
CA LYS A 134 -13.81 -10.57 13.86
C LYS A 134 -13.38 -11.41 12.65
N LEU A 135 -13.37 -12.73 12.82
CA LEU A 135 -13.11 -13.64 11.71
C LEU A 135 -14.16 -13.46 10.60
N ASN A 136 -15.45 -13.47 10.97
CA ASN A 136 -16.55 -13.29 10.01
C ASN A 136 -16.50 -11.93 9.32
N LEU A 137 -16.17 -10.86 10.05
CA LEU A 137 -15.98 -9.51 9.50
C LEU A 137 -14.90 -9.51 8.41
N LEU A 138 -13.70 -10.02 8.71
CA LEU A 138 -12.61 -10.04 7.74
C LEU A 138 -12.90 -10.98 6.56
N GLN A 139 -13.59 -12.09 6.79
CA GLN A 139 -14.03 -13.00 5.72
C GLN A 139 -15.09 -12.38 4.81
N SER A 140 -15.90 -11.44 5.32
CA SER A 140 -16.90 -10.74 4.51
C SER A 140 -16.32 -9.69 3.57
N VAL A 141 -15.08 -9.22 3.82
CA VAL A 141 -14.42 -8.21 2.99
C VAL A 141 -14.24 -8.74 1.58
N HIS A 142 -14.88 -8.09 0.61
CA HIS A 142 -14.80 -8.45 -0.79
C HIS A 142 -14.68 -7.23 -1.71
N SER A 143 -14.27 -7.48 -2.94
CA SER A 143 -14.36 -6.50 -4.02
C SER A 143 -15.55 -6.86 -4.90
N ASN A 144 -16.28 -5.84 -5.34
CA ASN A 144 -17.34 -5.94 -6.34
C ASN A 144 -17.03 -4.96 -7.49
N PRO A 145 -16.04 -5.25 -8.35
CA PRO A 145 -15.71 -4.40 -9.49
C PRO A 145 -16.87 -4.33 -10.50
N PRO A 146 -17.08 -3.18 -11.17
CA PRO A 146 -16.32 -1.94 -11.02
C PRO A 146 -16.79 -1.04 -9.87
N TYR A 147 -17.85 -1.42 -9.14
CA TYR A 147 -18.58 -0.52 -8.25
C TYR A 147 -17.83 -0.12 -6.97
N TYR A 148 -17.25 -1.08 -6.25
CA TYR A 148 -16.52 -0.80 -5.01
C TYR A 148 -15.56 -1.93 -4.62
N SER A 149 -14.61 -1.59 -3.74
CA SER A 149 -13.87 -2.57 -2.95
C SER A 149 -14.06 -2.32 -1.46
N GLU A 150 -14.26 -3.38 -0.68
CA GLU A 150 -14.34 -3.26 0.77
C GLU A 150 -12.96 -3.29 1.42
N ILE A 151 -12.80 -2.50 2.47
CA ILE A 151 -11.59 -2.40 3.27
C ILE A 151 -11.94 -2.54 4.75
N ALA A 152 -11.27 -3.43 5.47
CA ALA A 152 -11.34 -3.48 6.91
C ALA A 152 -10.29 -2.53 7.51
N ILE A 153 -10.77 -1.57 8.30
CA ILE A 153 -9.95 -0.52 8.90
C ILE A 153 -9.79 -0.80 10.39
N TYR A 154 -8.53 -0.76 10.84
CA TYR A 154 -8.14 -0.80 12.23
C TYR A 154 -7.29 0.45 12.53
N SER A 155 -7.59 1.12 13.63
CA SER A 155 -6.88 2.32 14.08
C SER A 155 -6.96 2.43 15.62
N PRO A 156 -6.33 3.43 16.26
CA PRO A 156 -6.54 3.65 17.68
C PRO A 156 -8.04 3.85 17.97
N ASN A 157 -8.61 2.98 18.80
CA ASN A 157 -10.04 2.90 19.15
C ASN A 157 -10.98 2.35 18.06
N VAL A 158 -10.46 1.87 16.93
CA VAL A 158 -11.25 1.19 15.88
C VAL A 158 -10.72 -0.22 15.70
N SER A 159 -11.55 -1.21 16.04
CA SER A 159 -11.17 -2.63 16.02
C SER A 159 -11.94 -3.41 14.95
N GLY A 160 -11.89 -2.92 13.71
CA GLY A 160 -12.51 -3.57 12.56
C GLY A 160 -13.82 -2.89 12.16
N VAL A 161 -13.71 -1.88 11.30
CA VAL A 161 -14.84 -1.28 10.57
C VAL A 161 -14.64 -1.55 9.09
N VAL A 162 -15.69 -2.00 8.41
CA VAL A 162 -15.65 -2.19 6.95
C VAL A 162 -16.14 -0.93 6.26
N GLY A 163 -15.26 -0.34 5.45
CA GLY A 163 -15.58 0.77 4.55
C GLY A 163 -15.64 0.30 3.10
N ARG A 164 -16.37 1.02 2.25
CA ARG A 164 -16.38 0.81 0.79
C ARG A 164 -15.62 1.92 0.11
N LEU A 165 -14.57 1.55 -0.62
CA LEU A 165 -13.85 2.41 -1.54
C LEU A 165 -14.58 2.39 -2.88
N MET A 166 -15.23 3.51 -3.20
CA MET A 166 -15.84 3.78 -4.50
C MET A 166 -14.95 4.77 -5.24
N ILE A 167 -14.59 4.43 -6.47
CA ILE A 167 -13.74 5.25 -7.33
C ILE A 167 -14.57 5.63 -8.55
N ASP A 168 -14.39 6.85 -9.05
CA ASP A 168 -15.08 7.27 -10.25
C ASP A 168 -14.60 6.46 -11.48
N PRO A 169 -15.43 6.29 -12.53
CA PRO A 169 -15.08 5.48 -13.70
C PRO A 169 -13.80 5.93 -14.40
N PHE A 170 -13.49 7.23 -14.40
CA PHE A 170 -12.28 7.76 -15.02
C PHE A 170 -11.04 7.30 -14.29
N THR A 171 -10.99 7.46 -12.97
CA THR A 171 -9.87 6.97 -12.15
C THR A 171 -9.75 5.45 -12.19
N LEU A 172 -10.86 4.71 -12.25
CA LEU A 172 -10.86 3.25 -12.40
C LEU A 172 -10.16 2.81 -13.70
N LEU A 173 -10.52 3.41 -14.83
CA LEU A 173 -9.90 3.09 -16.13
C LEU A 173 -8.45 3.57 -16.21
N LEU A 174 -8.16 4.76 -15.68
CA LEU A 174 -6.79 5.30 -15.64
C LEU A 174 -5.83 4.38 -14.88
N THR A 175 -6.33 3.68 -13.86
CA THR A 175 -5.54 2.80 -12.99
C THR A 175 -5.77 1.32 -13.27
N SER A 176 -6.54 0.98 -14.32
CA SER A 176 -6.91 -0.40 -14.62
C SER A 176 -5.71 -1.18 -15.15
N THR A 177 -5.55 -2.40 -14.63
CA THR A 177 -4.60 -3.40 -15.15
C THR A 177 -5.33 -4.49 -15.95
N ASN A 178 -6.63 -4.33 -16.21
CA ASN A 178 -7.39 -5.26 -17.04
C ASN A 178 -6.94 -5.13 -18.50
N ALA A 179 -6.60 -6.27 -19.11
CA ALA A 179 -6.12 -6.30 -20.49
C ALA A 179 -7.12 -5.71 -21.50
N ARG A 180 -8.44 -5.82 -21.25
CA ARG A 180 -9.47 -5.23 -22.12
C ARG A 180 -9.46 -3.72 -22.04
N ASP A 181 -9.51 -3.17 -20.83
CA ASP A 181 -9.49 -1.72 -20.58
C ASP A 181 -8.20 -1.11 -21.14
N TYR A 182 -7.06 -1.77 -20.88
CA TYR A 182 -5.76 -1.34 -21.39
C TYR A 182 -5.74 -1.31 -22.92
N GLN A 183 -6.20 -2.37 -23.58
CA GLN A 183 -6.22 -2.42 -25.04
C GLN A 183 -7.17 -1.38 -25.64
N ALA A 184 -8.35 -1.17 -25.04
CA ALA A 184 -9.29 -0.15 -25.49
C ALA A 184 -8.66 1.24 -25.43
N ILE A 185 -7.95 1.57 -24.35
CA ILE A 185 -7.24 2.84 -24.20
C ILE A 185 -6.13 2.97 -25.26
N GLU A 186 -5.29 1.95 -25.43
CA GLU A 186 -4.21 1.98 -26.44
C GLU A 186 -4.75 2.15 -27.87
N ASP A 187 -5.85 1.48 -28.22
CA ASP A 187 -6.46 1.55 -29.56
C ASP A 187 -6.96 2.97 -29.91
N TYR A 188 -7.49 3.70 -28.92
CA TYR A 188 -7.94 5.09 -29.09
C TYR A 188 -6.78 6.09 -29.04
N MET A 189 -5.78 5.85 -28.19
CA MET A 189 -4.55 6.64 -28.20
C MET A 189 -3.79 6.52 -29.53
N ALA A 190 -3.77 5.34 -30.14
CA ALA A 190 -3.19 5.14 -31.47
C ALA A 190 -3.89 5.95 -32.58
N LYS A 191 -5.14 6.36 -32.37
CA LYS A 191 -5.89 7.26 -33.26
C LYS A 191 -5.56 8.75 -33.03
N GLY A 192 -4.61 9.06 -32.14
CA GLY A 192 -4.13 10.42 -31.85
C GLY A 192 -4.86 11.12 -30.72
N MET A 193 -5.75 10.44 -29.98
CA MET A 193 -6.39 10.98 -28.79
C MET A 193 -5.41 11.01 -27.62
N ASN A 194 -5.52 12.02 -26.76
CA ASN A 194 -4.76 11.99 -25.50
C ASN A 194 -5.42 11.05 -24.49
N VAL A 195 -4.70 10.70 -23.41
CA VAL A 195 -5.16 9.74 -22.39
C VAL A 195 -6.51 10.16 -21.78
N SER A 196 -6.67 11.44 -21.44
CA SER A 196 -7.89 11.93 -20.80
C SER A 196 -9.10 11.88 -21.75
N GLU A 197 -8.92 12.26 -23.02
CA GLU A 197 -9.96 12.15 -24.05
C GLU A 197 -10.36 10.70 -24.28
N THR A 198 -9.36 9.82 -24.36
CA THR A 198 -9.55 8.39 -24.58
C THR A 198 -10.38 7.76 -23.46
N ILE A 199 -10.01 8.00 -22.21
CA ILE A 199 -10.74 7.43 -21.06
C ILE A 199 -12.19 7.91 -21.05
N ASN A 200 -12.43 9.21 -21.28
CA ASN A 200 -13.81 9.73 -21.36
C ASN A 200 -14.61 9.08 -22.49
N TYR A 201 -13.97 8.79 -23.62
CA TYR A 201 -14.61 8.11 -24.74
C TYR A 201 -14.98 6.66 -24.40
N VAL A 202 -14.05 5.91 -23.78
CA VAL A 202 -14.29 4.53 -23.33
C VAL A 202 -15.44 4.46 -22.33
N ILE A 203 -15.52 5.40 -21.37
CA ILE A 203 -16.63 5.48 -20.41
C ILE A 203 -17.98 5.66 -21.13
N LEU A 204 -18.03 6.48 -22.19
CA LEU A 204 -19.25 6.76 -22.92
C LEU A 204 -19.71 5.60 -23.80
N GLU A 205 -18.81 4.73 -24.28
CA GLU A 205 -19.18 3.54 -25.06
C GLU A 205 -19.67 2.36 -24.20
N ASP A 206 -19.24 2.28 -22.93
CA ASP A 206 -19.62 1.20 -22.00
C ASP A 206 -20.91 1.50 -21.19
N LEU A 207 -21.53 2.67 -21.37
CA LEU A 207 -22.81 3.10 -20.76
C LEU A 207 -24.01 2.88 -21.69
#